data_AF-D1PDF5-F1
#
_entry.id   AF-D1PDF5-F1
#
_cell.length_a   1.000
_cell.length_b   1.000
_cell.length_c   1.000
_cell.angle_alpha   90.00
_cell.angle_beta   90.00
_cell.angle_gamma   90.00
#
_symmetry.space_group_name_H-M   'P 1'
#
loop_
_entity.id
_entity.type
_entity.pdbx_description
1 polymer ?
#
loop_
_entity_poly.entity_id
_entity_poly.type
_entity_poly.pdbx_seq_one_letter_code
_entity_poly.pdbx_strand_id
1 'polypeptide(L)'
;MVKRRIYSFQMDGESRAEAICRAFQQYTLVDWALYNKVSFQIVSSVKHPLLMRELSQLMSIAQSFKDSAQVEFLQESQAGAEQRLLLVILAYRDGNESAE
;
A
#
# COMPACT_ATOMS: atom_id res chain seq x y z
N MET A 1 -4.00 -9.03 -13.29
CA MET A 1 -3.44 -8.40 -12.07
C MET A 1 -3.36 -6.88 -12.27
N VAL A 2 -3.61 -6.09 -11.23
CA VAL A 2 -3.28 -4.65 -11.19
C VAL A 2 -2.19 -4.42 -10.14
N LYS A 3 -1.16 -3.66 -10.53
CA LYS A 3 -0.09 -3.22 -9.63
C LYS A 3 -0.07 -1.70 -9.55
N ARG A 4 -0.05 -1.18 -8.31
CA ARG A 4 0.09 0.25 -8.03
C ARG A 4 1.23 0.46 -7.04
N ARG A 5 1.94 1.58 -7.22
CA ARG A 5 3.08 1.99 -6.37
C ARG A 5 2.82 3.43 -5.94
N ILE A 6 2.78 3.66 -4.64
CA ILE A 6 2.56 4.98 -4.06
C ILE A 6 3.77 5.28 -3.17
N TYR A 7 4.47 6.37 -3.49
CA TYR A 7 5.57 6.86 -2.66
C TYR A 7 5.06 7.97 -1.75
N SER A 8 5.57 8.03 -0.52
CA SER A 8 5.21 9.08 0.42
C SER A 8 5.89 10.40 0.05
N PHE A 9 5.27 11.18 -0.84
CA PHE A 9 5.64 12.56 -1.10
C PHE A 9 4.87 13.48 -0.16
N GLN A 10 5.49 13.77 0.98
CA GLN A 10 4.91 14.58 2.05
C GLN A 10 4.75 16.04 1.62
N MET A 11 3.62 16.65 1.99
CA MET A 11 3.46 18.11 2.05
C MET A 11 3.86 18.65 3.44
N ASP A 12 3.96 19.97 3.58
CA ASP A 12 4.34 20.60 4.85
C ASP A 12 3.39 20.18 5.99
N GLY A 13 3.97 19.66 7.07
CA GLY A 13 3.25 19.15 8.24
C GLY A 13 2.66 17.74 8.08
N GLU A 14 2.76 17.12 6.90
CA GLU A 14 2.23 15.79 6.61
C GLU A 14 3.22 14.68 6.98
N SER A 15 2.76 13.62 7.64
CA SER A 15 3.56 12.41 7.87
C SER A 15 3.66 11.54 6.61
N ARG A 16 4.63 10.61 6.60
CA ARG A 16 4.82 9.69 5.46
C ARG A 16 3.56 8.86 5.16
N ALA A 17 2.88 8.38 6.19
CA ALA A 17 1.68 7.57 6.04
C ALA A 17 0.47 8.41 5.58
N GLU A 18 0.32 9.64 6.08
CA GLU A 18 -0.72 10.57 5.59
C GLU A 18 -0.54 10.87 4.10
N ALA A 19 0.69 11.08 3.65
CA ALA A 19 1.00 11.28 2.24
C ALA A 19 0.56 10.08 1.37
N ILE A 20 0.76 8.86 1.85
CA ILE A 20 0.27 7.65 1.16
C ILE A 20 -1.26 7.60 1.16
N CYS A 21 -1.93 7.85 2.29
CA CYS A 21 -3.39 7.82 2.38
C CYS A 21 -4.04 8.86 1.45
N ARG A 22 -3.51 10.09 1.43
CA ARG A 22 -3.96 11.14 0.52
C ARG A 22 -3.76 10.73 -0.94
N ALA A 23 -2.58 10.24 -1.30
CA ALA A 23 -2.32 9.76 -2.65
C ALA A 23 -3.24 8.59 -3.02
N PHE A 24 -3.51 7.66 -2.09
CA PHE A 24 -4.46 6.56 -2.27
C PHE A 24 -5.87 7.06 -2.62
N GLN A 25 -6.38 8.05 -1.88
CA GLN A 25 -7.71 8.63 -2.12
C GLN A 25 -7.86 9.28 -3.50
N GLN A 26 -6.76 9.73 -4.10
CA GLN A 26 -6.76 10.29 -5.46
C GLN A 26 -6.86 9.21 -6.56
N TYR A 27 -6.62 7.94 -6.23
CA TYR A 27 -6.79 6.83 -7.17
C TYR A 27 -8.26 6.39 -7.26
N THR A 28 -9.07 7.17 -7.97
CA THR A 28 -10.51 6.90 -8.19
C THR A 28 -10.81 5.99 -9.38
N LEU A 29 -9.79 5.59 -10.16
CA LEU A 29 -9.97 4.92 -11.45
C LEU A 29 -9.90 3.38 -11.41
N VAL A 30 -9.70 2.77 -10.23
CA VAL A 30 -9.67 1.31 -10.11
C VAL A 30 -10.95 0.84 -9.42
N ASP A 31 -11.78 0.10 -10.15
CA ASP A 31 -12.90 -0.60 -9.56
C ASP A 31 -12.39 -1.82 -8.79
N TRP A 32 -12.17 -1.62 -7.49
CA TRP A 32 -11.60 -2.61 -6.60
C TRP A 32 -12.52 -3.81 -6.34
N ALA A 33 -13.83 -3.68 -6.60
CA ALA A 33 -14.78 -4.78 -6.45
C ALA A 33 -14.55 -5.92 -7.46
N LEU A 34 -13.79 -5.67 -8.53
CA LEU A 34 -13.44 -6.68 -9.53
C LEU A 34 -12.31 -7.63 -9.10
N TYR A 35 -11.71 -7.42 -7.93
CA TYR A 35 -10.55 -8.16 -7.44
C TYR A 35 -10.92 -8.87 -6.14
N ASN A 36 -10.63 -10.18 -6.06
CA ASN A 36 -10.97 -11.01 -4.91
C ASN A 36 -9.79 -11.24 -3.95
N LYS A 37 -8.57 -10.85 -4.35
CA LYS A 37 -7.37 -10.87 -3.52
C LYS A 37 -6.57 -9.59 -3.71
N VAL A 38 -6.17 -8.95 -2.61
CA VAL A 38 -5.36 -7.74 -2.59
C VAL A 38 -4.21 -7.89 -1.59
N SER A 39 -2.98 -7.69 -2.06
CA SER A 39 -1.77 -7.69 -1.23
C SER A 39 -1.23 -6.26 -1.11
N PHE A 40 -1.02 -5.82 0.13
CA PHE A 40 -0.38 -4.55 0.48
C PHE A 40 1.05 -4.81 0.93
N GLN A 41 2.02 -4.37 0.13
CA GLN A 41 3.44 -4.45 0.48
C GLN A 41 3.92 -3.07 0.91
N ILE A 42 4.36 -2.94 2.16
CA ILE A 42 4.89 -1.70 2.72
C ILE A 42 6.40 -1.82 2.76
N VAL A 43 7.08 -1.02 1.95
CA VAL A 43 8.54 -0.99 1.87
C VAL A 43 9.07 0.26 2.58
N SER A 44 10.02 0.05 3.48
CA SER A 44 10.71 1.12 4.22
C SER A 44 12.22 0.90 4.22
N SER A 45 12.98 1.97 4.50
CA SER A 45 14.43 1.87 4.70
C SER A 45 14.75 1.35 6.09
N VAL A 46 15.81 0.54 6.21
CA VAL A 46 16.37 0.14 7.52
C VAL A 46 16.79 1.34 8.40
N LYS A 47 17.16 2.47 7.80
CA LYS A 47 17.52 3.71 8.54
C LYS A 47 16.30 4.54 8.97
N HIS A 48 15.17 4.35 8.30
CA HIS A 48 13.92 5.04 8.57
C HIS A 48 12.77 4.03 8.60
N PRO A 49 12.76 3.13 9.60
CA PRO A 49 11.85 1.99 9.63
C PRO A 49 10.39 2.44 9.65
N LEU A 50 9.50 1.52 9.24
CA LEU A 50 8.08 1.69 9.42
C LEU A 50 7.73 1.77 10.91
N LEU A 51 7.06 2.84 11.31
CA LEU A 51 6.60 3.02 12.69
C LEU A 51 5.22 2.39 12.88
N MET A 52 4.92 1.91 14.10
CA MET A 52 3.61 1.32 14.42
C MET A 52 2.43 2.27 14.14
N ARG A 53 2.61 3.58 14.38
CA ARG A 53 1.60 4.60 14.05
C ARG A 53 1.35 4.72 12.55
N GLU A 54 2.40 4.60 11.74
CA GLU A 54 2.32 4.66 10.29
C GLU A 54 1.65 3.39 9.77
N LEU A 55 2.01 2.22 10.30
CA LEU A 55 1.34 0.97 9.99
C LEU A 55 -0.16 1.06 10.31
N SER A 56 -0.54 1.51 11.51
CA SER A 56 -1.94 1.67 11.91
C SER A 56 -2.73 2.58 10.96
N GLN A 57 -2.12 3.68 10.50
CA GLN A 57 -2.73 4.56 9.52
C GLN A 57 -2.87 3.87 8.15
N LEU A 58 -1.85 3.18 7.66
CA LEU A 58 -1.89 2.46 6.39
C LEU A 58 -2.91 1.30 6.38
N MET A 59 -3.14 0.65 7.53
CA MET A 59 -4.18 -0.38 7.67
C MET A 59 -5.59 0.16 7.39
N SER A 60 -5.83 1.48 7.51
CA SER A 60 -7.13 2.08 7.16
C SER A 60 -7.45 1.94 5.67
N ILE A 61 -6.44 1.95 4.80
CA ILE A 61 -6.60 1.79 3.34
C ILE A 61 -7.20 0.42 3.01
N ALA A 62 -6.73 -0.62 3.69
CA ALA A 62 -7.22 -1.98 3.47
C ALA A 62 -8.68 -2.20 3.88
N GLN A 63 -9.22 -1.35 4.75
CA GLN A 63 -10.64 -1.42 5.10
C GLN A 63 -11.52 -1.17 3.87
N SER A 64 -11.03 -0.44 2.86
CA SER A 64 -11.73 -0.27 1.57
C SER A 64 -11.91 -1.58 0.78
N PHE A 65 -11.29 -2.68 1.20
CA PHE A 65 -11.26 -3.95 0.47
C PHE A 65 -11.82 -5.14 1.26
N LYS A 66 -11.98 -5.02 2.58
CA LYS A 66 -12.29 -6.18 3.45
C LYS A 66 -13.59 -6.87 3.12
N ASP A 67 -14.58 -6.13 2.65
CA ASP A 67 -15.90 -6.68 2.35
C ASP A 67 -15.97 -7.36 0.97
N SER A 68 -14.96 -7.14 0.11
CA SER A 68 -14.96 -7.59 -1.29
C SER A 68 -13.78 -8.50 -1.67
N ALA A 69 -12.71 -8.52 -0.87
CA ALA A 69 -11.48 -9.25 -1.20
C ALA A 69 -10.78 -9.81 0.04
N GLN A 70 -10.06 -10.92 -0.15
CA GLN A 70 -9.03 -11.37 0.77
C GLN A 70 -7.89 -10.34 0.78
N VAL A 71 -7.53 -9.85 1.97
CA VAL A 71 -6.46 -8.86 2.13
C VAL A 71 -5.25 -9.49 2.82
N GLU A 72 -4.07 -9.31 2.22
CA GLU A 72 -2.78 -9.70 2.78
C GLU A 72 -1.89 -8.47 3.00
N PHE A 73 -1.05 -8.53 4.03
CA PHE A 73 -0.07 -7.49 4.34
C PHE A 73 1.32 -8.06 4.43
N LEU A 74 2.26 -7.39 3.76
CA LEU A 74 3.67 -7.71 3.76
C LEU A 74 4.45 -6.46 4.11
N GLN A 75 5.41 -6.60 5.02
CA GLN A 75 6.33 -5.53 5.35
C GLN A 75 7.73 -5.92 4.87
N GLU A 76 8.36 -5.03 4.13
CA GLU A 76 9.72 -5.22 3.63
C GLU A 76 10.62 -4.06 4.08
N SER A 77 11.87 -4.41 4.37
CA SER A 77 12.92 -3.44 4.69
C SER A 77 14.02 -3.55 3.65
N GLN A 78 14.43 -2.41 3.08
CA GLN A 78 15.48 -2.35 2.08
C GLN A 78 16.72 -1.60 2.58
N ALA A 79 17.88 -2.01 2.08
CA ALA A 79 19.13 -1.28 2.29
C ALA A 79 19.03 0.10 1.60
N GLY A 80 19.21 1.17 2.36
CA GLY A 80 19.10 2.53 1.85
C GLY A 80 19.04 3.57 2.96
N ALA A 81 19.03 4.85 2.58
CA ALA A 81 18.84 5.97 3.50
C ALA A 81 17.57 6.78 3.18
N GLU A 82 16.76 6.29 2.26
CA GLU A 82 15.57 7.01 1.83
C GLU A 82 14.52 7.04 2.94
N GLN A 83 14.12 8.23 3.33
CA GLN A 83 13.13 8.41 4.38
C GLN A 83 11.73 8.05 3.92
N ARG A 84 11.44 8.02 2.61
CA ARG A 84 10.08 7.76 2.09
C ARG A 84 9.62 6.32 2.36
N LEU A 85 8.31 6.17 2.56
CA LEU A 85 7.61 4.89 2.47
C LEU A 85 7.19 4.64 1.02
N LEU A 86 7.18 3.37 0.62
CA LEU A 86 6.55 2.91 -0.60
C LEU A 86 5.45 1.92 -0.22
N LEU A 87 4.23 2.18 -0.68
CA LEU A 87 3.15 1.21 -0.66
C LEU A 87 2.98 0.61 -2.05
N VAL A 88 3.10 -0.70 -2.17
CA VAL A 88 2.75 -1.45 -3.37
C VAL A 88 1.43 -2.16 -3.12
N ILE A 89 0.46 -1.97 -4.01
CA ILE A 89 -0.84 -2.65 -3.98
C ILE A 89 -0.89 -3.59 -5.17
N LEU A 90 -1.08 -4.88 -4.91
CA LEU A 90 -1.24 -5.92 -5.90
C LEU A 90 -2.65 -6.48 -5.80
N ALA A 91 -3.46 -6.29 -6.82
CA ALA A 91 -4.84 -6.77 -6.86
C ALA A 91 -5.00 -7.85 -7.95
N TYR A 92 -5.59 -8.98 -7.56
CA TYR A 92 -5.77 -10.16 -8.38
C TYR A 92 -7.26 -10.43 -8.61
N ARG A 93 -7.58 -10.87 -9.82
CA ARG A 93 -8.92 -11.36 -10.16
C ARG A 93 -8.88 -12.89 -10.12
N ASP A 94 -10.02 -13.51 -9.86
CA ASP A 94 -10.14 -14.96 -9.88
C ASP A 94 -9.60 -15.55 -11.20
N GLY A 95 -8.80 -16.61 -11.11
CA GLY A 95 -8.21 -17.30 -12.27
C GLY A 95 -6.91 -16.72 -12.82
N ASN A 96 -6.24 -15.79 -12.12
CA ASN A 96 -5.00 -15.16 -12.56
C ASN A 96 -3.89 -15.25 -11.50
N GLU A 97 -3.77 -16.41 -10.83
CA GLU A 97 -2.73 -16.65 -9.83
C GLU A 97 -1.38 -17.12 -10.41
N SER A 98 -1.28 -17.41 -11.72
CA SER A 98 -0.02 -17.86 -12.30
C SER A 98 0.14 -17.43 -13.76
N ALA A 99 1.10 -16.53 -14.02
CA ALA A 99 1.90 -16.49 -15.25
C ALA A 99 2.98 -15.39 -15.13
N GLU A 100 3.99 -15.61 -14.30
CA GLU A 100 5.38 -15.16 -14.50
C GLU A 100 6.33 -16.17 -13.85
#